data_AF-A0A2L2X4G5-F1
#
_entry.id   AF-A0A2L2X4G5-F1
#
_cell.length_a   1.000
_cell.length_b   1.000
_cell.length_c   1.000
_cell.angle_alpha   90.00
_cell.angle_beta   90.00
_cell.angle_gamma   90.00
#
_symmetry.space_group_name_H-M   'P 1'
#
loop_
_entity.id
_entity.type
_entity.pdbx_description
1 polymer ?
#
loop_
_entity_poly.entity_id
_entity_poly.type
_entity_poly.pdbx_seq_one_letter_code
_entity_poly.pdbx_strand_id
1 'polypeptide(L)'
;MKKILLAAIALLIGTCASFASTNWDSSAALSRVNTIGNNILKANNLPSGIVFKVSDEDHINAYANIGKEVYVFKGLLQFVQSDQELAAVLAHEVGHIVNAHCSKQTILNTAANMASSSQAVSNSKFATAAGIGKNLALLKISREDEYEADLTGAELMIKAGYDPLAMISVLNKICANSIDVFSTHPSGINRLMNIYDYLAYTQPSAVSGAFNSDSYKNAIVAISSNVEKRNANKNAVKKHEKAMKKLKEKRAKAQDKKTRTSDPWSTS
;
A
#
# COMPACT_ATOMS: atom_id res chain seq x y z
N MET A 1 1.69 24.99 74.09
CA MET A 1 1.95 26.10 73.16
C MET A 1 2.19 25.53 71.77
N LYS A 2 1.36 25.95 70.81
CA LYS A 2 1.41 25.60 69.38
C LYS A 2 2.78 25.93 68.76
N LYS A 3 3.30 25.09 67.85
CA LYS A 3 4.33 25.40 66.82
C LYS A 3 4.42 24.21 65.85
N ILE A 4 3.51 24.17 64.86
CA ILE A 4 3.73 24.44 63.43
C ILE A 4 4.51 23.31 62.72
N LEU A 5 3.73 22.51 62.02
CA LEU A 5 4.10 21.53 61.00
C LEU A 5 4.66 22.29 59.79
N LEU A 6 5.89 22.02 59.38
CA LEU A 6 6.45 22.50 58.10
C LEU A 6 6.56 21.30 57.16
N ALA A 7 5.58 21.20 56.26
CA ALA A 7 5.61 20.27 55.14
C ALA A 7 6.62 20.79 54.10
N ALA A 8 7.71 20.05 53.90
CA ALA A 8 8.60 20.25 52.75
C ALA A 8 7.95 19.59 51.52
N ILE A 9 7.25 20.38 50.73
CA ILE A 9 6.84 19.98 49.38
C ILE A 9 8.09 20.09 48.50
N ALA A 10 8.78 18.96 48.29
CA ALA A 10 9.78 18.86 47.26
C ALA A 10 9.10 18.98 45.90
N LEU A 11 9.23 20.15 45.28
CA LEU A 11 8.81 20.41 43.91
C LEU A 11 9.76 19.62 42.98
N LEU A 12 9.42 18.36 42.71
CA LEU A 12 9.98 17.61 41.59
C LEU A 12 9.47 18.27 40.31
N ILE A 13 10.20 19.28 39.84
CA ILE A 13 10.12 19.73 38.46
C ILE A 13 10.71 18.57 37.64
N GLY A 14 9.86 17.58 37.36
CA GLY A 14 10.12 16.62 36.31
C GLY A 14 10.32 17.44 35.05
N THR A 15 11.54 17.44 34.53
CA THR A 15 11.82 17.89 33.17
C THR A 15 10.88 17.10 32.28
N CYS A 16 9.79 17.71 31.81
CA CYS A 16 9.18 17.29 30.57
C CYS A 16 10.33 17.27 29.59
N ALA A 17 10.78 16.07 29.19
CA ALA A 17 11.56 15.94 27.98
C ALA A 17 10.71 16.65 26.91
N SER A 18 11.16 17.82 26.49
CA SER A 18 10.68 18.40 25.25
C SER A 18 10.99 17.32 24.22
N PHE A 19 9.97 16.59 23.78
CA PHE A 19 10.03 15.86 22.54
C PHE A 19 10.26 16.95 21.50
N ALA A 20 11.54 17.20 21.19
CA ALA A 20 11.89 17.93 19.99
C ALA A 20 11.06 17.26 18.89
N SER A 21 10.25 18.04 18.18
CA SER A 21 9.62 17.58 16.96
C SER A 21 10.75 17.11 16.06
N THR A 22 11.00 15.81 16.03
CA THR A 22 11.88 15.20 15.04
C THR A 22 11.27 15.63 13.72
N ASN A 23 11.94 16.52 12.98
CA ASN A 23 11.51 16.87 11.64
C ASN A 23 11.50 15.56 10.86
N TRP A 24 10.32 14.97 10.64
CA TRP A 24 10.19 13.70 9.89
C TRP A 24 10.48 13.87 8.41
N ASP A 25 10.55 15.12 7.96
CA ASP A 25 11.21 15.55 6.73
C ASP A 25 12.76 15.40 6.79
N SER A 26 13.28 14.75 7.83
CA SER A 26 14.69 14.38 7.96
C SER A 26 15.17 13.65 6.72
N SER A 27 16.33 14.07 6.22
CA SER A 27 17.05 13.45 5.11
C SER A 27 17.13 11.91 5.23
N ALA A 28 17.12 11.35 6.45
CA ALA A 28 17.16 9.93 6.71
C ALA A 28 15.87 9.17 6.33
N ALA A 29 14.68 9.68 6.72
CA ALA A 29 13.40 9.02 6.40
C ALA A 29 13.16 9.01 4.88
N LEU A 30 13.36 10.16 4.24
CA LEU A 30 13.27 10.29 2.80
C LEU A 30 14.36 9.48 2.08
N SER A 31 15.59 9.42 2.62
CA SER A 31 16.67 8.57 2.06
C SER A 31 16.32 7.09 2.12
N ARG A 32 15.76 6.61 3.24
CA ARG A 32 15.30 5.22 3.39
C ARG A 32 14.22 4.87 2.37
N VAL A 33 13.18 5.71 2.27
CA VAL A 33 12.09 5.54 1.30
C VAL A 33 12.63 5.56 -0.13
N ASN A 34 13.46 6.53 -0.49
CA ASN A 34 14.06 6.62 -1.83
C ASN A 34 14.97 5.44 -2.14
N THR A 35 15.76 4.96 -1.18
CA THR A 35 16.65 3.81 -1.39
C THR A 35 15.84 2.57 -1.75
N ILE A 36 14.80 2.28 -0.97
CA ILE A 36 13.95 1.11 -1.20
C ILE A 36 13.14 1.27 -2.49
N GLY A 37 12.48 2.42 -2.65
CA GLY A 37 11.67 2.74 -3.82
C GLY A 37 12.47 2.70 -5.11
N ASN A 38 13.63 3.35 -5.17
CA ASN A 38 14.48 3.35 -6.37
C ASN A 38 15.07 1.96 -6.67
N ASN A 39 15.36 1.14 -5.66
CA ASN A 39 15.74 -0.25 -5.90
C ASN A 39 14.60 -1.02 -6.60
N ILE A 40 13.35 -0.85 -6.14
CA ILE A 40 12.16 -1.42 -6.79
C ILE A 40 12.05 -0.94 -8.24
N LEU A 41 12.14 0.36 -8.48
CA LEU A 41 12.02 0.91 -9.84
C LEU A 41 13.11 0.36 -10.77
N LYS A 42 14.37 0.41 -10.32
CA LYS A 42 15.54 0.00 -11.11
C LYS A 42 15.50 -1.50 -11.44
N ALA A 43 15.25 -2.36 -10.45
CA ALA A 43 15.22 -3.81 -10.66
C ALA A 43 14.09 -4.27 -11.61
N ASN A 44 13.07 -3.42 -11.78
CA ASN A 44 11.91 -3.71 -12.63
C ASN A 44 11.95 -2.97 -13.98
N ASN A 45 13.02 -2.23 -14.29
CA ASN A 45 13.14 -1.39 -15.47
C ASN A 45 11.96 -0.42 -15.64
N LEU A 46 11.45 0.10 -14.51
CA LEU A 46 10.39 1.11 -14.52
C LEU A 46 11.00 2.49 -14.80
N PRO A 47 10.28 3.39 -15.50
CA PRO A 47 10.78 4.73 -15.81
C PRO A 47 11.01 5.54 -14.54
N SER A 48 12.00 6.44 -14.59
CA SER A 48 12.44 7.28 -13.47
C SER A 48 11.46 8.40 -13.08
N GLY A 49 10.24 8.40 -13.61
CA GLY A 49 9.23 9.43 -13.36
C GLY A 49 8.45 9.26 -12.06
N ILE A 50 8.67 8.18 -11.30
CA ILE A 50 8.04 7.97 -10.00
C ILE A 50 8.88 8.63 -8.90
N VAL A 51 8.26 9.51 -8.13
CA VAL A 51 8.92 10.28 -7.06
C VAL A 51 8.36 9.88 -5.70
N PHE A 52 9.22 9.60 -4.73
CA PHE A 52 8.81 9.30 -3.37
C PHE A 52 8.92 10.52 -2.46
N LYS A 53 7.94 10.70 -1.58
CA LYS A 53 7.84 11.81 -0.63
C LYS A 53 7.44 11.30 0.75
N VAL A 54 7.85 12.01 1.79
CA VAL A 54 7.45 11.73 3.18
C VAL A 54 6.61 12.90 3.69
N SER A 55 5.48 12.58 4.33
CA SER A 55 4.61 13.58 5.00
C SER A 55 4.76 13.44 6.51
N ASP A 56 4.78 14.57 7.24
CA ASP A 56 4.82 14.61 8.72
C ASP A 56 3.45 14.35 9.35
N GLU A 57 2.67 13.45 8.77
CA GLU A 57 1.36 13.03 9.27
C GLU A 57 1.50 11.79 10.16
N ASP A 58 0.89 11.83 11.35
CA ASP A 58 0.91 10.72 12.32
C ASP A 58 -0.02 9.55 11.92
N HIS A 59 -0.86 9.73 10.89
CA HIS A 59 -1.70 8.65 10.39
C HIS A 59 -0.87 7.57 9.69
N ILE A 60 -1.24 6.31 9.88
CA ILE A 60 -0.63 5.17 9.19
C ILE A 60 -1.21 5.15 7.78
N ASN A 61 -0.51 5.74 6.80
CA ASN A 61 -0.96 5.76 5.41
C ASN A 61 0.20 5.90 4.41
N ALA A 62 -0.06 5.49 3.18
CA ALA A 62 0.68 5.87 1.98
C ALA A 62 -0.29 5.90 0.80
N TYR A 63 0.03 6.69 -0.23
CA TYR A 63 -0.77 6.69 -1.46
C TYR A 63 0.05 7.12 -2.67
N ALA A 64 -0.30 6.59 -3.83
CA ALA A 64 0.15 7.07 -5.13
C ALA A 64 -0.87 8.03 -5.79
N ASN A 65 -0.39 9.07 -6.47
CA ASN A 65 -1.22 9.97 -7.25
C ASN A 65 -1.00 9.85 -8.78
N ILE A 66 -1.86 10.51 -9.55
CA ILE A 66 -1.76 10.54 -11.02
C ILE A 66 -0.45 11.18 -11.54
N GLY A 67 0.17 12.04 -10.74
CA GLY A 67 1.47 12.65 -11.01
C GLY A 67 2.67 11.72 -10.79
N LYS A 68 2.43 10.43 -10.53
CA LYS A 68 3.45 9.41 -10.22
C LYS A 68 4.23 9.72 -8.95
N GLU A 69 3.61 10.40 -8.00
CA GLU A 69 4.18 10.64 -6.68
C GLU A 69 3.64 9.63 -5.69
N VAL A 70 4.51 9.04 -4.88
CA VAL A 70 4.17 8.16 -3.76
C VAL A 70 4.45 8.89 -2.46
N TYR A 71 3.40 9.21 -1.71
CA TYR A 71 3.49 9.83 -0.39
C TYR A 71 3.47 8.76 0.70
N VAL A 72 4.41 8.85 1.64
CA VAL A 72 4.54 7.93 2.78
C VAL A 72 4.42 8.74 4.05
N PHE A 73 3.48 8.38 4.93
CA PHE A 73 3.27 9.15 6.15
C PHE A 73 4.22 8.67 7.25
N LYS A 74 4.64 9.59 8.11
CA LYS A 74 5.41 9.29 9.32
C LYS A 74 4.78 8.17 10.15
N GLY A 75 3.47 8.18 10.35
CA GLY A 75 2.77 7.12 11.09
C GLY A 75 3.00 5.74 10.49
N LEU A 76 3.04 5.64 9.15
CA LEU A 76 3.36 4.39 8.47
C LEU A 76 4.82 3.97 8.67
N LEU A 77 5.77 4.92 8.62
CA LEU A 77 7.19 4.64 8.84
C LEU A 77 7.47 4.11 10.25
N GLN A 78 6.71 4.58 11.24
CA GLN A 78 6.74 4.07 12.62
C GLN A 78 6.04 2.71 12.76
N PHE A 79 5.06 2.42 11.91
CA PHE A 79 4.27 1.20 11.94
C PHE A 79 5.01 -0.02 11.36
N VAL A 80 5.76 0.17 10.26
CA VAL A 80 6.52 -0.92 9.62
C VAL A 80 7.74 -1.30 10.46
N GLN A 81 8.01 -2.60 10.58
CA GLN A 81 9.07 -3.14 11.45
C GLN A 81 10.36 -3.51 10.70
N SER A 82 10.35 -3.46 9.37
CA SER A 82 11.53 -3.75 8.55
C SER A 82 11.46 -3.04 7.20
N ASP A 83 12.60 -3.00 6.51
CA ASP A 83 12.66 -2.50 5.13
C ASP A 83 11.90 -3.40 4.15
N GLN A 84 11.73 -4.68 4.47
CA GLN A 84 10.89 -5.61 3.72
C GLN A 84 9.42 -5.20 3.79
N GLU A 85 8.94 -4.80 4.97
CA GLU A 85 7.58 -4.28 5.16
C GLU A 85 7.39 -2.92 4.50
N LEU A 86 8.39 -2.03 4.54
CA LEU A 86 8.33 -0.77 3.82
C LEU A 86 8.32 -0.99 2.30
N ALA A 87 9.16 -1.92 1.80
CA ALA A 87 9.17 -2.32 0.40
C ALA A 87 7.81 -2.86 -0.07
N ALA A 88 7.11 -3.62 0.79
CA ALA A 88 5.76 -4.09 0.51
C ALA A 88 4.75 -2.96 0.27
N VAL A 89 4.74 -1.93 1.12
CA VAL A 89 3.87 -0.76 0.91
C VAL A 89 4.27 -0.03 -0.37
N LEU A 90 5.55 0.28 -0.54
CA LEU A 90 6.02 1.03 -1.72
C LEU A 90 5.74 0.28 -3.03
N ALA A 91 5.93 -1.04 -3.04
CA ALA A 91 5.64 -1.86 -4.21
C ALA A 91 4.14 -1.93 -4.53
N HIS A 92 3.27 -1.89 -3.51
CA HIS A 92 1.82 -1.80 -3.71
C HIS A 92 1.42 -0.46 -4.35
N GLU A 93 1.95 0.66 -3.84
CA GLU A 93 1.70 1.99 -4.41
C GLU A 93 2.24 2.13 -5.84
N VAL A 94 3.45 1.62 -6.09
CA VAL A 94 3.99 1.52 -7.46
C VAL A 94 3.12 0.61 -8.32
N GLY A 95 2.53 -0.44 -7.75
CA GLY A 95 1.53 -1.28 -8.41
C GLY A 95 0.29 -0.51 -8.88
N HIS A 96 -0.21 0.46 -8.11
CA HIS A 96 -1.29 1.34 -8.54
C HIS A 96 -0.88 2.23 -9.73
N ILE A 97 0.32 2.80 -9.68
CA ILE A 97 0.86 3.61 -10.79
C ILE A 97 1.02 2.73 -12.04
N VAL A 98 1.61 1.54 -11.86
CA VAL A 98 1.92 0.64 -12.96
C VAL A 98 0.67 0.19 -13.70
N ASN A 99 -0.45 0.06 -12.99
CA ASN A 99 -1.73 -0.36 -13.55
C ASN A 99 -2.66 0.81 -13.90
N ALA A 100 -2.16 2.05 -13.85
CA ALA A 100 -2.90 3.27 -14.15
C ALA A 100 -4.19 3.43 -13.31
N HIS A 101 -4.21 2.86 -12.09
CA HIS A 101 -5.35 2.93 -11.19
C HIS A 101 -5.61 4.39 -10.76
N CYS A 102 -4.56 5.18 -10.51
CA CYS A 102 -4.66 6.60 -10.16
C CYS A 102 -5.32 7.43 -11.29
N SER A 103 -4.96 7.15 -12.55
CA SER A 103 -5.56 7.83 -13.72
C SER A 103 -7.02 7.46 -13.89
N LYS A 104 -7.34 6.15 -13.80
CA LYS A 104 -8.73 5.64 -13.83
C LYS A 104 -9.59 6.32 -12.76
N GLN A 105 -9.09 6.40 -11.52
CA GLN A 105 -9.79 7.04 -10.42
C GLN A 105 -10.04 8.53 -10.68
N THR A 106 -9.03 9.26 -11.15
CA THR A 106 -9.15 10.69 -11.45
C THR A 106 -10.17 10.97 -12.56
N ILE A 107 -10.19 10.16 -13.61
CA ILE A 107 -11.16 10.25 -14.71
C ILE A 107 -12.58 9.99 -14.21
N LEU A 108 -12.78 8.92 -13.42
CA LEU A 108 -14.09 8.59 -12.86
C LEU A 108 -14.60 9.69 -11.93
N ASN A 109 -13.74 10.27 -11.07
CA ASN A 109 -14.10 11.39 -10.20
C ASN A 109 -14.53 12.62 -11.01
N THR A 110 -13.81 12.93 -12.09
CA THR A 110 -14.13 14.05 -12.98
C THR A 110 -15.48 13.82 -13.67
N ALA A 111 -15.72 12.61 -14.19
CA ALA A 111 -16.99 12.25 -14.83
C ALA A 111 -18.18 12.30 -13.85
N ALA A 112 -17.99 11.82 -12.61
CA ALA A 112 -19.00 11.90 -11.55
C ALA A 112 -19.35 13.36 -11.21
N ASN A 113 -18.33 14.21 -11.03
CA ASN A 113 -18.52 15.64 -10.78
C ASN A 113 -19.24 16.35 -11.95
N MET A 114 -18.89 16.00 -13.19
CA MET A 114 -19.58 16.53 -14.37
C MET A 114 -21.05 16.09 -14.44
N ALA A 115 -21.33 14.82 -14.18
CA ALA A 115 -22.70 14.28 -14.14
C ALA A 115 -23.53 14.97 -13.04
N SER A 116 -22.97 15.17 -11.85
CA SER A 116 -23.62 15.91 -10.76
C SER A 116 -23.81 17.40 -11.10
N SER A 117 -22.90 18.00 -11.87
CA SER A 117 -23.01 19.39 -12.34
C SER A 117 -24.01 19.59 -13.47
N SER A 118 -24.39 18.54 -14.20
CA SER A 118 -25.43 18.60 -15.24
C SER A 118 -26.86 18.78 -14.66
N GLN A 119 -27.03 18.60 -13.35
CA GLN A 119 -28.23 19.02 -12.61
C GLN A 119 -28.19 20.50 -12.19
N ALA A 120 -27.07 21.20 -12.41
CA ALA A 120 -26.82 22.58 -12.03
C ALA A 120 -26.30 23.39 -13.24
N VAL A 121 -27.04 23.38 -14.35
CA VAL A 121 -26.81 24.34 -15.43
C VAL A 121 -27.40 25.69 -15.04
N SER A 122 -26.71 26.38 -14.14
CA SER A 122 -26.83 27.82 -13.93
C SER A 122 -25.56 28.31 -13.24
N ASN A 123 -24.86 29.22 -13.92
CA ASN A 123 -23.65 29.93 -13.52
C ASN A 123 -22.32 29.18 -13.55
N SER A 124 -21.68 29.36 -14.70
CA SER A 124 -20.24 29.53 -14.89
C SER A 124 -19.46 29.86 -13.61
N LYS A 125 -18.50 28.99 -13.28
CA LYS A 125 -17.07 29.31 -13.19
C LYS A 125 -16.32 28.00 -13.03
N PHE A 126 -15.46 27.71 -14.00
CA PHE A 126 -14.35 26.77 -13.87
C PHE A 126 -13.60 27.10 -12.58
N ALA A 127 -13.91 26.38 -11.50
CA ALA A 127 -13.23 26.52 -10.23
C ALA A 127 -11.93 25.71 -10.29
N THR A 128 -10.90 26.41 -10.75
CA THR A 128 -9.55 26.46 -10.19
C THR A 128 -8.97 25.15 -9.64
N ALA A 129 -7.85 24.75 -10.24
CA ALA A 129 -6.90 23.70 -9.83
C ALA A 129 -6.35 23.76 -8.38
N ALA A 130 -6.88 24.65 -7.52
CA ALA A 130 -6.56 24.77 -6.11
C ALA A 130 -7.42 23.85 -5.20
N GLY A 131 -8.47 23.23 -5.73
CA GLY A 131 -9.36 22.32 -4.98
C GLY A 131 -9.01 20.83 -5.08
N ILE A 132 -8.02 20.45 -5.90
CA ILE A 132 -7.70 19.04 -6.20
C ILE A 132 -7.14 18.30 -4.97
N GLY A 133 -6.57 19.02 -3.99
CA GLY A 133 -6.04 18.43 -2.76
C GLY A 133 -7.09 17.96 -1.73
N LYS A 134 -8.38 18.30 -1.90
CA LYS A 134 -9.44 17.95 -0.91
C LYS A 134 -10.49 16.95 -1.39
N ASN A 135 -10.49 16.55 -2.67
CA ASN A 135 -11.42 15.55 -3.21
C ASN A 135 -10.77 14.16 -3.25
N LEU A 136 -10.19 13.73 -2.13
CA LEU A 136 -9.76 12.33 -1.94
C LEU A 136 -10.95 11.38 -1.73
N ALA A 137 -12.12 11.95 -1.40
CA ALA A 137 -13.39 11.26 -1.44
C ALA A 137 -14.10 11.64 -2.74
N LEU A 138 -14.26 10.67 -3.65
CA LEU A 138 -15.51 10.42 -4.41
C LEU A 138 -15.39 9.44 -5.59
N LEU A 139 -14.40 8.54 -5.59
CA LEU A 139 -14.54 7.13 -5.97
C LEU A 139 -13.39 6.35 -5.32
N LYS A 140 -13.75 5.29 -4.58
CA LYS A 140 -12.79 4.41 -3.89
C LYS A 140 -12.08 3.55 -4.93
N ILE A 141 -10.79 3.26 -4.72
CA ILE A 141 -10.09 2.24 -5.49
C ILE A 141 -10.91 0.94 -5.41
N SER A 142 -11.14 0.29 -6.55
CA SER A 142 -11.97 -0.92 -6.58
C SER A 142 -11.22 -2.10 -5.95
N ARG A 143 -11.96 -3.11 -5.47
CA ARG A 143 -11.35 -4.34 -4.91
C ARG A 143 -10.50 -5.07 -5.93
N GLU A 144 -10.87 -4.96 -7.21
CA GLU A 144 -10.14 -5.51 -8.33
C GLU A 144 -8.82 -4.77 -8.55
N ASP A 145 -8.82 -3.43 -8.43
CA ASP A 145 -7.61 -2.61 -8.55
C ASP A 145 -6.66 -2.87 -7.36
N GLU A 146 -7.18 -3.04 -6.14
CA GLU A 146 -6.40 -3.49 -4.97
C GLU A 146 -5.68 -4.81 -5.22
N TYR A 147 -6.45 -5.79 -5.71
CA TYR A 147 -5.93 -7.11 -5.99
C TYR A 147 -4.86 -7.07 -7.09
N GLU A 148 -5.09 -6.27 -8.14
CA GLU A 148 -4.11 -6.12 -9.22
C GLU A 148 -2.84 -5.40 -8.75
N ALA A 149 -2.95 -4.41 -7.86
CA ALA A 149 -1.83 -3.73 -7.23
C ALA A 149 -1.02 -4.66 -6.31
N ASP A 150 -1.69 -5.49 -5.51
CA ASP A 150 -1.04 -6.52 -4.66
C ASP A 150 -0.17 -7.48 -5.47
N LEU A 151 -0.75 -8.08 -6.52
CA LEU A 151 -0.01 -9.04 -7.34
C LEU A 151 1.15 -8.38 -8.07
N THR A 152 0.92 -7.17 -8.58
CA THR A 152 1.97 -6.40 -9.26
C THR A 152 3.08 -6.06 -8.28
N GLY A 153 2.76 -5.54 -7.11
CA GLY A 153 3.75 -5.20 -6.10
C GLY A 153 4.53 -6.44 -5.63
N ALA A 154 3.89 -7.60 -5.47
CA ALA A 154 4.60 -8.83 -5.10
C ALA A 154 5.61 -9.24 -6.18
N GLU A 155 5.24 -9.15 -7.46
CA GLU A 155 6.17 -9.38 -8.59
C GLU A 155 7.33 -8.36 -8.59
N LEU A 156 7.03 -7.08 -8.32
CA LEU A 156 8.04 -6.02 -8.25
C LEU A 156 9.04 -6.27 -7.12
N MET A 157 8.56 -6.69 -5.94
CA MET A 157 9.39 -7.03 -4.78
C MET A 157 10.34 -8.18 -5.09
N ILE A 158 9.83 -9.27 -5.67
CA ILE A 158 10.64 -10.44 -6.02
C ILE A 158 11.79 -10.05 -6.94
N LYS A 159 11.50 -9.27 -7.99
CA LYS A 159 12.53 -8.80 -8.92
C LYS A 159 13.55 -7.88 -8.25
N ALA A 160 13.15 -7.11 -7.24
CA ALA A 160 14.01 -6.22 -6.47
C ALA A 160 14.76 -6.89 -5.31
N GLY A 161 14.57 -8.20 -5.10
CA GLY A 161 15.23 -8.96 -4.04
C GLY A 161 14.59 -8.80 -2.66
N TYR A 162 13.36 -8.29 -2.58
CA TYR A 162 12.58 -8.23 -1.34
C TYR A 162 11.70 -9.47 -1.19
N ASP A 163 11.44 -9.88 0.05
CA ASP A 163 10.57 -11.00 0.38
C ASP A 163 9.09 -10.60 0.21
N PRO A 164 8.36 -11.15 -0.78
CA PRO A 164 6.98 -10.76 -1.04
C PRO A 164 6.03 -11.17 0.09
N LEU A 165 6.43 -12.06 1.00
CA LEU A 165 5.64 -12.41 2.19
C LEU A 165 5.50 -11.25 3.18
N ALA A 166 6.36 -10.23 3.09
CA ALA A 166 6.21 -9.00 3.86
C ALA A 166 4.89 -8.27 3.53
N MET A 167 4.33 -8.43 2.32
CA MET A 167 2.99 -7.91 2.00
C MET A 167 1.91 -8.54 2.87
N ILE A 168 1.98 -9.85 3.09
CA ILE A 168 1.05 -10.57 3.96
C ILE A 168 1.23 -10.10 5.41
N SER A 169 2.48 -9.89 5.85
CA SER A 169 2.77 -9.32 7.17
C SER A 169 2.11 -7.96 7.39
N VAL A 170 2.34 -7.01 6.47
CA VAL A 170 1.80 -5.64 6.57
C VAL A 170 0.28 -5.65 6.52
N LEU A 171 -0.33 -6.37 5.56
CA LEU A 171 -1.79 -6.43 5.45
C LEU A 171 -2.45 -7.03 6.69
N ASN A 172 -1.85 -8.07 7.26
CA ASN A 172 -2.34 -8.63 8.51
C ASN A 172 -2.23 -7.64 9.68
N LYS A 173 -1.14 -6.85 9.77
CA LYS A 173 -1.01 -5.79 10.80
C LYS A 173 -2.10 -4.73 10.64
N ILE A 174 -2.38 -4.30 9.41
CA ILE A 174 -3.42 -3.29 9.14
C ILE A 174 -4.80 -3.85 9.52
N CYS A 175 -5.09 -5.11 9.18
CA CYS A 175 -6.35 -5.79 9.55
C CYS A 175 -6.52 -5.90 11.07
N ALA A 176 -5.47 -6.33 11.78
CA ALA A 176 -5.51 -6.57 13.21
C ALA A 176 -5.71 -5.29 14.04
N ASN A 177 -5.20 -4.16 13.56
CA ASN A 177 -5.29 -2.88 14.26
C ASN A 177 -6.51 -2.04 13.83
N SER A 178 -7.41 -2.58 12.99
CA SER A 178 -8.54 -1.84 12.40
C SER A 178 -8.13 -0.48 11.81
N ILE A 179 -6.91 -0.39 11.26
CA ILE A 179 -6.33 0.88 10.80
C ILE A 179 -7.04 1.33 9.54
N ASP A 180 -7.35 2.62 9.48
CA ASP A 180 -8.14 3.26 8.42
C ASP A 180 -7.41 3.41 7.06
N VAL A 181 -6.33 2.66 6.82
CA VAL A 181 -5.79 2.44 5.45
C VAL A 181 -6.88 1.81 4.56
N PHE A 182 -7.86 1.13 5.17
CA PHE A 182 -9.03 0.59 4.47
C PHE A 182 -10.07 1.63 4.03
N SER A 183 -9.97 2.90 4.44
CA SER A 183 -10.82 3.96 3.88
C SER A 183 -10.50 4.25 2.41
N THR A 184 -9.23 4.11 2.00
CA THR A 184 -8.78 4.21 0.61
C THR A 184 -8.67 2.85 -0.10
N HIS A 185 -8.45 1.73 0.63
CA HIS A 185 -8.12 0.41 0.07
C HIS A 185 -8.91 -0.80 0.65
N PRO A 186 -10.23 -0.95 0.47
CA PRO A 186 -11.04 -1.91 1.21
C PRO A 186 -10.99 -3.37 0.68
N SER A 187 -10.23 -4.31 1.28
CA SER A 187 -10.52 -5.78 1.15
C SER A 187 -9.79 -6.78 2.08
N GLY A 188 -9.36 -6.39 3.29
CA GLY A 188 -9.04 -7.28 4.44
C GLY A 188 -8.38 -8.65 4.14
N ILE A 189 -8.88 -9.73 4.76
CA ILE A 189 -8.26 -11.08 4.76
C ILE A 189 -8.16 -11.75 3.38
N ASN A 190 -9.06 -11.40 2.44
CA ASN A 190 -9.08 -12.00 1.11
C ASN A 190 -7.84 -11.61 0.31
N ARG A 191 -7.30 -10.39 0.50
CA ARG A 191 -6.06 -9.95 -0.14
C ARG A 191 -4.87 -10.83 0.25
N LEU A 192 -4.76 -11.19 1.53
CA LEU A 192 -3.69 -12.06 2.04
C LEU A 192 -3.74 -13.43 1.36
N MET A 193 -4.93 -14.04 1.30
CA MET A 193 -5.12 -15.34 0.63
C MET A 193 -4.76 -15.25 -0.85
N ASN A 194 -5.22 -14.20 -1.52
CA ASN A 194 -5.01 -13.98 -2.94
C ASN A 194 -3.52 -13.81 -3.30
N ILE A 195 -2.76 -13.05 -2.50
CA ILE A 195 -1.31 -12.91 -2.65
C ILE A 195 -0.63 -14.27 -2.48
N TYR A 196 -0.92 -14.95 -1.37
CA TYR A 196 -0.31 -16.25 -1.08
C TYR A 196 -0.57 -17.27 -2.18
N ASP A 197 -1.83 -17.40 -2.59
CA ASP A 197 -2.26 -18.33 -3.64
C ASP A 197 -1.58 -18.04 -4.97
N TYR A 198 -1.48 -16.77 -5.36
CA TYR A 198 -0.81 -16.38 -6.58
C TYR A 198 0.68 -16.69 -6.54
N LEU A 199 1.36 -16.37 -5.43
CA LEU A 199 2.78 -16.67 -5.24
C LEU A 199 3.03 -18.17 -5.20
N ALA A 200 2.24 -18.93 -4.45
CA ALA A 200 2.34 -20.38 -4.36
C ALA A 200 2.18 -21.05 -5.74
N TYR A 201 1.34 -20.50 -6.62
CA TYR A 201 1.15 -21.02 -7.97
C TYR A 201 2.23 -20.58 -8.97
N THR A 202 2.65 -19.30 -8.93
CA THR A 202 3.54 -18.74 -9.95
C THR A 202 5.02 -18.80 -9.57
N GLN A 203 5.32 -18.70 -8.28
CA GLN A 203 6.65 -18.68 -7.69
C GLN A 203 6.70 -19.49 -6.38
N PRO A 204 6.57 -20.83 -6.42
CA PRO A 204 6.49 -21.65 -5.21
C PRO A 204 7.65 -21.45 -4.22
N SER A 205 8.85 -21.15 -4.73
CA SER A 205 10.02 -20.86 -3.89
C SER A 205 9.89 -19.57 -3.07
N ALA A 206 9.06 -18.62 -3.50
CA ALA A 206 8.82 -17.37 -2.79
C ALA A 206 7.94 -17.55 -1.55
N VAL A 207 7.17 -18.66 -1.46
CA VAL A 207 6.33 -18.97 -0.29
C VAL A 207 6.90 -20.11 0.57
N SER A 208 7.96 -20.77 0.11
CA SER A 208 8.64 -21.83 0.89
C SER A 208 9.53 -21.29 2.02
N GLY A 209 9.87 -19.99 1.97
CA GLY A 209 10.62 -19.32 3.00
C GLY A 209 9.77 -18.94 4.22
N ALA A 210 10.39 -18.84 5.38
CA ALA A 210 9.77 -18.24 6.55
C ALA A 210 10.11 -16.75 6.60
N PHE A 211 9.11 -15.88 6.46
CA PHE A 211 9.28 -14.46 6.77
C PHE A 211 9.21 -14.26 8.29
N ASN A 212 10.29 -13.74 8.88
CA ASN A 212 10.38 -13.61 10.34
C ASN A 212 9.64 -12.35 10.84
N SER A 213 8.31 -12.46 10.91
CA SER A 213 7.43 -11.47 11.54
C SER A 213 6.33 -12.20 12.29
N ASP A 214 5.98 -11.74 13.49
CA ASP A 214 4.87 -12.31 14.26
C ASP A 214 3.54 -12.10 13.54
N SER A 215 3.39 -11.00 12.81
CA SER A 215 2.20 -10.78 11.98
C SER A 215 2.08 -11.81 10.87
N TYR A 216 3.20 -12.11 10.18
CA TYR A 216 3.19 -13.15 9.15
C TYR A 216 2.91 -14.54 9.73
N LYS A 217 3.54 -14.89 10.86
CA LYS A 217 3.28 -16.15 11.57
C LYS A 217 1.81 -16.30 11.96
N ASN A 218 1.15 -15.22 12.37
CA ASN A 218 -0.28 -15.23 12.66
C ASN A 218 -1.12 -15.39 11.38
N ALA A 219 -0.76 -14.69 10.31
CA ALA A 219 -1.45 -14.79 9.03
C ALA A 219 -1.36 -16.19 8.41
N ILE A 220 -0.18 -16.81 8.45
CA ILE A 220 0.06 -18.10 7.79
C ILE A 220 -0.74 -19.24 8.43
N VAL A 221 -1.08 -19.15 9.72
CA VAL A 221 -1.98 -20.13 10.36
C VAL A 221 -3.35 -20.16 9.68
N ALA A 222 -3.93 -18.98 9.44
CA ALA A 222 -5.22 -18.85 8.76
C ALA A 222 -5.12 -19.25 7.28
N ILE A 223 -4.02 -18.87 6.60
CA ILE A 223 -3.76 -19.28 5.20
C ILE A 223 -3.67 -20.80 5.11
N SER A 224 -2.80 -21.44 5.89
CA SER A 224 -2.56 -22.88 5.84
C SER A 224 -3.83 -23.68 6.12
N SER A 225 -4.66 -23.25 7.09
CA SER A 225 -5.95 -23.88 7.34
C SER A 225 -6.88 -23.86 6.11
N ASN A 226 -6.91 -22.74 5.37
CA ASN A 226 -7.70 -22.65 4.13
C ASN A 226 -7.11 -23.49 3.00
N VAL A 227 -5.78 -23.52 2.87
CA VAL A 227 -5.08 -24.34 1.88
C VAL A 227 -5.31 -25.83 2.14
N GLU A 228 -5.26 -26.28 3.39
CA GLU A 228 -5.54 -27.67 3.79
C GLU A 228 -6.98 -28.07 3.43
N LYS A 229 -7.96 -27.22 3.78
CA LYS A 229 -9.38 -27.44 3.43
C LYS A 229 -9.58 -27.52 1.91
N ARG A 230 -8.90 -26.67 1.15
CA ARG A 230 -8.92 -26.70 -0.32
C ARG A 230 -8.32 -28.02 -0.84
N ASN A 231 -7.16 -28.42 -0.31
CA ASN A 231 -6.43 -29.60 -0.76
C ASN A 231 -7.15 -30.91 -0.41
N ALA A 232 -7.97 -30.92 0.64
CA ALA A 232 -8.84 -32.05 0.97
C ALA A 232 -9.94 -32.31 -0.08
N ASN A 233 -10.23 -31.35 -0.98
CA ASN A 233 -11.27 -31.47 -2.00
C ASN A 233 -10.68 -31.35 -3.41
N LYS A 234 -10.59 -32.47 -4.13
CA LYS A 234 -10.05 -32.54 -5.51
C LYS A 234 -10.73 -31.57 -6.49
N ASN A 235 -12.03 -31.31 -6.33
CA ASN A 235 -12.74 -30.35 -7.19
C ASN A 235 -12.37 -28.91 -6.86
N ALA A 236 -12.17 -28.60 -5.57
CA ALA A 236 -11.70 -27.28 -5.14
C ALA A 236 -10.27 -26.99 -5.64
N VAL A 237 -9.37 -27.99 -5.58
CA VAL A 237 -8.02 -27.90 -6.15
C VAL A 237 -8.07 -27.59 -7.65
N LYS A 238 -8.79 -28.40 -8.44
CA LYS A 238 -8.93 -28.18 -9.89
C LYS A 238 -9.50 -26.80 -10.22
N LYS A 239 -10.50 -26.34 -9.46
CA LYS A 239 -11.09 -25.00 -9.64
C LYS A 239 -10.07 -23.90 -9.37
N HIS A 240 -9.29 -24.05 -8.29
CA HIS A 240 -8.25 -23.11 -7.92
C HIS A 240 -7.12 -23.05 -8.95
N GLU A 241 -6.58 -24.18 -9.37
CA GLU A 241 -5.55 -24.25 -10.42
C GLU A 241 -6.02 -23.61 -11.72
N LYS A 242 -7.26 -23.89 -12.15
CA LYS A 242 -7.85 -23.27 -13.34
C LYS A 242 -7.96 -21.75 -13.18
N ALA A 243 -8.35 -21.26 -12.00
CA ALA A 243 -8.42 -19.84 -11.71
C ALA A 243 -7.04 -19.18 -11.76
N MET A 244 -6.03 -19.77 -11.12
CA MET A 244 -4.66 -19.26 -11.12
C MET A 244 -4.03 -19.28 -12.52
N LYS A 245 -4.26 -20.34 -13.31
CA LYS A 245 -3.85 -20.40 -14.72
C LYS A 245 -4.44 -19.25 -15.52
N LYS A 246 -5.75 -19.05 -15.46
CA LYS A 246 -6.45 -17.96 -16.17
C LYS A 246 -5.93 -16.59 -15.75
N LEU A 247 -5.66 -16.41 -14.45
CA LEU A 247 -5.10 -15.18 -13.90
C LEU A 247 -3.69 -14.91 -14.44
N LYS A 248 -2.80 -15.92 -14.41
CA LYS A 248 -1.44 -15.82 -14.97
C LYS A 248 -1.48 -15.42 -16.44
N GLU A 249 -2.34 -16.05 -17.24
CA GLU A 249 -2.52 -15.73 -18.66
C GLU A 249 -3.07 -14.30 -18.87
N LYS A 250 -4.05 -13.88 -18.07
CA LYS A 250 -4.60 -12.51 -18.12
C LYS A 250 -3.52 -11.47 -17.83
N ARG A 251 -2.71 -11.70 -16.79
CA ARG A 251 -1.62 -10.80 -16.40
C ARG A 251 -0.52 -10.72 -17.46
N ALA A 252 -0.11 -11.86 -18.02
CA ALA A 252 0.87 -11.88 -19.12
C ALA A 252 0.40 -11.07 -20.34
N LYS A 253 -0.89 -11.19 -20.72
CA LYS A 253 -1.48 -10.39 -21.81
C LYS A 253 -1.53 -8.89 -21.48
N ALA A 254 -1.85 -8.54 -20.23
CA ALA A 254 -1.88 -7.15 -19.80
C ALA A 254 -0.47 -6.52 -19.84
N GLN A 255 0.56 -7.26 -19.43
CA GLN A 255 1.96 -6.82 -19.51
C GLN A 255 2.43 -6.66 -20.97
N ASP A 256 2.16 -7.64 -21.83
CA ASP A 256 2.49 -7.58 -23.26
C ASP A 256 1.84 -6.36 -23.95
N LYS A 257 0.55 -6.08 -23.65
CA LYS A 257 -0.14 -4.89 -24.17
C LYS A 257 0.57 -3.59 -23.76
N LYS A 258 1.03 -3.50 -22.51
CA LYS A 258 1.78 -2.33 -22.02
C LYS A 258 3.10 -2.18 -22.78
N THR A 259 3.86 -3.25 -22.99
CA THR A 259 5.15 -3.18 -23.70
C THR A 259 5.05 -2.79 -25.18
N ARG A 260 3.87 -2.92 -25.80
CA ARG A 260 3.66 -2.60 -27.22
C ARG A 260 3.26 -1.15 -27.49
N THR A 261 2.90 -0.37 -26.46
CA THR A 261 2.63 1.06 -26.60
C THR A 261 3.95 1.83 -26.54
N SER A 262 4.14 2.83 -27.43
CA SER A 262 5.42 3.52 -27.67
C SER A 262 6.05 4.21 -26.46
N ASP A 263 5.26 4.42 -25.42
CA ASP A 263 5.73 4.53 -24.05
C ASP A 263 4.63 3.91 -23.17
N PRO A 264 4.84 2.73 -22.55
CA PRO A 264 3.86 2.10 -21.65
C PRO A 264 3.43 3.00 -20.50
N TRP A 265 4.17 4.07 -20.28
CA TRP A 265 4.13 4.93 -19.11
C TRP A 265 3.90 6.39 -19.47
N SER A 266 3.74 6.77 -20.75
CA SER A 266 3.41 8.14 -21.10
C SER A 266 1.97 8.41 -20.69
N THR A 267 1.78 9.43 -19.85
CA THR A 267 0.44 9.94 -19.49
C THR A 267 -0.09 10.94 -20.51
N SER A 268 0.56 11.05 -21.67
CA SER A 268 0.19 11.96 -22.77
C SER A 268 -0.97 11.43 -23.59
#